data_AF-A0A950CEN4-F1
#
_entry.id   AF-A0A950CEN4-F1
#
_cell.length_a   1.000
_cell.length_b   1.000
_cell.length_c   1.000
_cell.angle_alpha   90.00
_cell.angle_beta   90.00
_cell.angle_gamma   90.00
#
_symmetry.space_group_name_H-M   'P 1'
#
loop_
_entity.id
_entity.type
_entity.pdbx_description
1 polymer ?
#
loop_
_entity_poly.entity_id
_entity_poly.type
_entity_poly.pdbx_seq_one_letter_code
_entity_poly.pdbx_strand_id
1 'polypeptide(L)'
;MSLSTQKRVRLPQAPRAPRPELAEFLVPLRVHFTQAPSAETLRQYLTGLLSEHPNKNCDTLAEVVPETNEQQFNHLLTDMVWDEHALNRQRIARMQTLPSEGDGVLILDDTGFEKKGRHSVGVARQYSGT
;
A
#
# COMPACT_ATOMS: atom_id res chain seq x y z
N MET A 1 3.10 34.75 19.93
CA MET A 1 2.85 33.31 19.70
C MET A 1 3.53 32.92 18.39
N SER A 2 4.68 32.26 18.48
CA SER A 2 5.50 31.93 17.31
C SER A 2 4.97 30.65 16.67
N LEU A 3 4.42 30.75 15.46
CA LEU A 3 4.10 29.58 14.63
C LEU A 3 5.43 29.00 14.15
N SER A 4 5.82 27.86 14.71
CA SER A 4 6.95 27.07 14.23
C SER A 4 6.61 26.57 12.82
N THR A 5 7.09 27.29 11.80
CA THR A 5 7.06 26.83 10.40
C THR A 5 8.03 25.67 10.27
N GLN A 6 7.54 24.43 10.42
CA GLN A 6 8.33 23.28 10.03
C GLN A 6 8.66 23.41 8.53
N LYS A 7 9.96 23.51 8.21
CA LYS A 7 10.47 23.43 6.85
C LYS A 7 10.05 22.07 6.28
N ARG A 8 9.05 22.04 5.40
CA ARG A 8 8.73 20.85 4.60
C ARG A 8 9.95 20.53 3.74
N VAL A 9 10.70 19.50 4.12
CA VAL A 9 11.76 18.94 3.29
C VAL A 9 11.05 18.33 2.08
N ARG A 10 11.20 18.95 0.90
CA ARG A 10 10.70 18.37 -0.35
C ARG A 10 11.51 17.12 -0.65
N LEU A 11 10.98 15.97 -0.25
CA LEU A 11 11.53 14.67 -0.60
C LEU A 11 11.16 14.35 -2.06
N PRO A 12 12.00 13.58 -2.78
CA PRO A 12 11.83 13.34 -4.20
C PRO A 12 10.45 12.72 -4.50
N GLN A 13 9.79 13.24 -5.53
CA GLN A 13 8.51 12.74 -5.99
C GLN A 13 8.62 11.27 -6.42
N ALA A 14 7.58 10.50 -6.16
CA ALA A 14 7.46 9.17 -6.75
C ALA A 14 7.34 9.34 -8.27
N PRO A 15 7.92 8.41 -9.06
CA PRO A 15 7.78 8.46 -10.50
C PRO A 15 6.29 8.44 -10.90
N ARG A 16 5.93 9.24 -11.91
CA ARG A 16 4.55 9.32 -12.44
C ARG A 16 4.05 7.96 -12.94
N ALA A 17 4.95 7.21 -13.57
CA ALA A 17 4.69 5.84 -13.98
C ALA A 17 5.04 4.89 -12.83
N PRO A 18 4.24 3.83 -12.61
CA PRO A 18 4.65 2.78 -11.69
C PRO A 18 5.91 2.12 -12.24
N ARG A 19 6.69 1.46 -11.37
CA ARG A 19 7.74 0.56 -11.85
C ARG A 19 7.12 -0.47 -12.81
N PRO A 20 7.77 -0.83 -13.93
CA PRO A 20 7.21 -1.77 -14.91
C PRO A 20 6.74 -3.09 -14.27
N GLU A 21 7.51 -3.60 -13.31
CA GLU A 21 7.21 -4.83 -12.59
C GLU A 21 5.92 -4.71 -11.78
N LEU A 22 5.67 -3.55 -11.16
CA LEU A 22 4.41 -3.27 -10.47
C LEU A 22 3.25 -3.19 -11.47
N ALA A 23 3.46 -2.53 -12.62
CA ALA A 23 2.44 -2.43 -13.66
C ALA A 23 2.01 -3.84 -14.13
N GLU A 24 2.98 -4.67 -14.50
CA GLU A 24 2.77 -6.06 -14.94
C GLU A 24 2.13 -6.92 -13.85
N PHE A 25 2.56 -6.77 -12.61
CA PHE A 25 1.98 -7.47 -11.47
C PHE A 25 0.49 -7.18 -11.32
N LEU A 26 0.07 -5.93 -11.51
CA LEU A 26 -1.31 -5.47 -11.32
C LEU A 26 -2.24 -5.82 -12.47
N VAL A 27 -1.75 -5.97 -13.71
CA VAL A 27 -2.59 -6.24 -14.90
C VAL A 27 -3.67 -7.30 -14.66
N PRO A 28 -3.35 -8.53 -14.22
CA PRO A 28 -4.36 -9.56 -14.07
C PRO A 28 -5.22 -9.41 -12.81
N LEU A 29 -4.84 -8.54 -11.87
CA LEU A 29 -5.63 -8.26 -10.65
C LEU A 29 -6.70 -7.18 -10.89
N ARG A 30 -6.61 -6.45 -12.02
CA ARG A 30 -7.56 -5.39 -12.38
C ARG A 30 -9.02 -5.86 -12.41
N VAL A 31 -9.25 -7.15 -12.67
CA VAL A 31 -10.60 -7.74 -12.77
C VAL A 31 -11.41 -7.60 -11.48
N HIS A 32 -10.73 -7.45 -10.34
CA HIS A 32 -11.37 -7.31 -9.02
C HIS A 32 -11.83 -5.89 -8.70
N PHE A 33 -11.50 -4.94 -9.59
CA PHE A 33 -11.90 -3.55 -9.47
C PHE A 33 -13.05 -3.32 -10.46
N THR A 34 -14.25 -3.19 -9.90
CA THR A 34 -15.47 -2.88 -10.66
C THR A 34 -15.36 -1.51 -11.36
N GLN A 35 -14.63 -0.60 -10.71
CA GLN A 35 -14.27 0.77 -11.06
C GLN A 35 -13.05 0.94 -11.98
N ALA A 36 -13.13 1.53 -13.18
CA ALA A 36 -11.90 1.91 -13.90
C ALA A 36 -11.02 2.92 -13.11
N PRO A 37 -11.60 3.97 -12.48
CA PRO A 37 -10.85 4.85 -11.56
C PRO A 37 -10.27 4.12 -10.34
N SER A 38 -10.88 3.01 -9.92
CA SER A 38 -10.44 2.23 -8.76
C SER A 38 -9.11 1.54 -8.97
N ALA A 39 -8.95 0.87 -10.13
CA ALA A 39 -7.70 0.22 -10.49
C ALA A 39 -6.55 1.23 -10.64
N GLU A 40 -6.84 2.41 -11.21
CA GLU A 40 -5.85 3.47 -11.39
C GLU A 40 -5.43 4.10 -10.05
N THR A 41 -6.39 4.37 -9.18
CA THR A 41 -6.11 4.90 -7.83
C THR A 41 -5.27 3.91 -7.02
N LEU A 42 -5.55 2.61 -7.10
CA LEU A 42 -4.72 1.59 -6.47
C LEU A 42 -3.29 1.60 -7.01
N ARG A 43 -3.13 1.68 -8.33
CA ARG A 43 -1.81 1.73 -8.99
C ARG A 43 -1.00 2.93 -8.49
N GLN A 44 -1.63 4.10 -8.40
CA GLN A 44 -1.03 5.32 -7.86
C GLN A 44 -0.66 5.17 -6.38
N TYR A 45 -1.56 4.62 -5.57
CA TYR A 45 -1.34 4.38 -4.14
C TYR A 45 -0.16 3.43 -3.89
N LEU A 46 -0.12 2.28 -4.59
CA LEU A 46 1.00 1.33 -4.49
C LEU A 46 2.32 1.92 -4.98
N THR A 47 2.29 2.79 -5.99
CA THR A 47 3.49 3.54 -6.44
C THR A 47 4.00 4.45 -5.33
N GLY A 48 3.10 5.14 -4.61
CA GLY A 48 3.44 5.93 -3.43
C GLY A 48 4.02 5.09 -2.29
N LEU A 49 3.44 3.92 -2.01
CA LEU A 49 3.93 2.99 -1.00
C LEU A 49 5.35 2.48 -1.30
N LEU A 50 5.67 2.19 -2.56
CA LEU A 50 6.99 1.73 -2.99
C LEU A 50 8.02 2.86 -3.20
N SER A 51 7.64 4.12 -2.97
CA SER A 51 8.58 5.25 -2.97
C SER A 51 9.57 5.18 -1.79
N GLU A 52 10.63 5.97 -1.83
CA GLU A 52 11.58 6.08 -0.71
C GLU A 52 11.09 6.99 0.43
N HIS A 53 9.87 7.54 0.32
CA HIS A 53 9.35 8.45 1.32
C HIS A 53 9.12 7.75 2.67
N PRO A 54 9.64 8.25 3.81
CA PRO A 54 9.55 7.56 5.10
C PRO A 54 8.14 7.57 5.70
N ASN A 55 7.33 8.58 5.39
CA ASN A 55 5.93 8.66 5.80
C ASN A 55 5.01 8.16 4.67
N LYS A 56 4.13 7.22 4.99
CA LYS A 56 3.23 6.54 4.04
C LYS A 56 1.74 6.83 4.27
N ASN A 57 1.41 7.94 4.92
CA ASN A 57 0.01 8.36 5.09
C ASN A 57 -0.57 8.97 3.79
N CYS A 58 -1.90 9.00 3.66
CA CYS A 58 -2.59 9.46 2.45
C CYS A 58 -2.21 10.88 2.00
N ASP A 59 -2.14 11.82 2.95
CA ASP A 59 -1.75 13.21 2.69
C ASP A 59 -0.35 13.30 2.07
N THR A 60 0.63 12.66 2.71
CA THR A 60 2.01 12.61 2.22
C THR A 60 2.10 11.92 0.86
N LEU A 61 1.44 10.79 0.68
CA LEU A 61 1.48 10.07 -0.59
C LEU A 61 0.86 10.91 -1.72
N ALA A 62 -0.18 11.68 -1.44
CA ALA A 62 -0.81 12.56 -2.42
C ALA A 62 0.12 13.71 -2.86
N GLU A 63 1.02 14.16 -1.99
CA GLU A 63 2.06 15.14 -2.35
C GLU A 63 3.18 14.54 -3.20
N VAL A 64 3.45 13.25 -3.00
CA VAL A 64 4.57 12.54 -3.63
C VAL A 64 4.18 11.93 -4.98
N VAL A 65 2.92 11.52 -5.17
CA VAL A 65 2.42 10.90 -6.40
C VAL A 65 1.71 11.94 -7.28
N PRO A 66 2.16 12.16 -8.53
CA PRO A 66 1.55 13.16 -9.41
C PRO A 66 0.06 12.89 -9.70
N GLU A 67 -0.71 13.98 -9.86
CA GLU A 67 -2.12 13.92 -10.27
C GLU A 67 -3.02 13.12 -9.30
N THR A 68 -2.70 13.16 -8.01
CA THR A 68 -3.49 12.53 -6.95
C THR A 68 -3.87 13.54 -5.87
N ASN A 69 -4.80 13.16 -5.01
CA ASN A 69 -5.17 13.92 -3.83
C ASN A 69 -5.47 12.98 -2.66
N GLU A 70 -5.42 13.53 -1.44
CA GLU A 70 -5.65 12.76 -0.21
C GLU A 70 -7.01 12.06 -0.20
N GLN A 71 -8.07 12.76 -0.64
CA GLN A 71 -9.44 12.22 -0.66
C GLN A 71 -9.55 10.97 -1.53
N GLN A 72 -8.85 10.93 -2.66
CA GLN A 72 -8.82 9.80 -3.58
C GLN A 72 -8.22 8.55 -2.90
N PHE A 73 -7.14 8.71 -2.12
CA PHE A 73 -6.53 7.61 -1.37
C PHE A 73 -7.35 7.19 -0.16
N ASN A 74 -7.93 8.13 0.58
CA ASN A 74 -8.84 7.79 1.66
C ASN A 74 -10.05 7.00 1.13
N HIS A 75 -10.65 7.45 0.03
CA HIS A 75 -11.78 6.76 -0.60
C HIS A 75 -11.41 5.35 -1.08
N LEU A 76 -10.21 5.16 -1.66
CA LEU A 76 -9.67 3.83 -1.99
C LEU A 76 -9.65 2.90 -0.76
N LEU A 77 -9.23 3.41 0.39
CA LEU A 77 -9.05 2.62 1.61
C LEU A 77 -10.35 2.39 2.40
N THR A 78 -11.36 3.24 2.21
CA THR A 78 -12.59 3.20 3.03
C THR A 78 -13.82 2.73 2.27
N ASP A 79 -14.13 3.34 1.11
CA ASP A 79 -15.46 3.22 0.49
C ASP A 79 -15.42 2.49 -0.85
N MET A 80 -14.25 2.36 -1.46
CA MET A 80 -14.11 1.77 -2.77
C MET A 80 -14.48 0.28 -2.74
N VAL A 81 -15.34 -0.14 -3.67
CA VAL A 81 -15.84 -1.53 -3.74
C VAL A 81 -14.92 -2.39 -4.61
N TRP A 82 -14.23 -3.34 -3.98
CA TRP A 82 -13.43 -4.38 -4.63
C TRP A 82 -13.55 -5.70 -3.86
N ASP A 83 -13.41 -6.83 -4.54
CA ASP A 83 -13.48 -8.15 -3.89
C ASP A 83 -12.08 -8.52 -3.37
N GLU A 84 -11.82 -8.16 -2.11
CA GLU A 84 -10.54 -8.45 -1.44
C GLU A 84 -10.23 -9.94 -1.35
N HIS A 85 -11.26 -10.77 -1.17
CA HIS A 85 -11.10 -12.22 -1.05
C HIS A 85 -10.77 -12.85 -2.40
N ALA A 86 -11.42 -12.42 -3.49
CA ALA A 86 -11.09 -12.87 -4.83
C ALA A 86 -9.69 -12.43 -5.24
N LEU A 87 -9.30 -11.20 -4.92
CA LEU A 87 -7.95 -10.71 -5.15
C LEU A 87 -6.92 -11.56 -4.41
N ASN A 88 -7.15 -11.83 -3.12
CA ASN A 88 -6.25 -12.67 -2.31
C ASN A 88 -6.15 -14.11 -2.84
N ARG A 89 -7.28 -14.72 -3.24
CA ARG A 89 -7.29 -16.06 -3.86
C ARG A 89 -6.47 -16.08 -5.15
N GLN A 90 -6.64 -15.09 -6.02
CA GLN A 90 -5.86 -15.00 -7.26
C GLN A 90 -4.36 -14.77 -6.96
N ARG A 91 -4.03 -13.92 -5.97
CA ARG A 91 -2.62 -13.71 -5.56
C ARG A 91 -1.98 -15.03 -5.14
N ILE A 92 -2.63 -15.79 -4.28
CA ILE A 92 -2.14 -17.09 -3.80
C ILE A 92 -1.98 -18.08 -4.96
N ALA A 93 -3.00 -18.21 -5.82
CA ALA A 93 -2.94 -19.10 -6.98
C ALA A 93 -1.75 -18.75 -7.90
N ARG A 94 -1.48 -17.46 -8.14
CA ARG A 94 -0.31 -17.03 -8.90
C ARG A 94 1.00 -17.38 -8.20
N MET A 95 1.10 -17.14 -6.89
CA MET A 95 2.30 -17.49 -6.12
C MET A 95 2.61 -19.00 -6.22
N GLN A 96 1.60 -19.85 -6.25
CA GLN A 96 1.76 -21.30 -6.42
C GLN A 96 2.30 -21.70 -7.81
N THR A 97 2.14 -20.84 -8.83
CA THR A 97 2.66 -21.08 -10.18
C THR A 97 4.07 -20.52 -10.42
N LEU A 98 4.63 -19.78 -9.45
CA LEU A 98 5.97 -19.24 -9.59
C LEU A 98 6.99 -20.40 -9.58
N PRO A 99 7.99 -20.37 -10.48
CA PRO A 99 9.01 -21.41 -10.52
C PRO A 99 9.77 -21.44 -9.19
N SER A 100 9.89 -22.63 -8.60
CA SER A 100 10.83 -22.90 -7.51
C SER A 100 12.12 -23.47 -8.09
N GLU A 101 13.26 -22.91 -7.70
CA GLU A 101 14.54 -23.58 -7.96
C GLU A 101 14.71 -24.70 -6.93
N GLY A 102 14.30 -25.91 -7.29
CA GLY A 102 14.35 -27.09 -6.41
C GLY A 102 13.23 -27.14 -5.38
N ASP A 103 13.52 -27.75 -4.22
CA ASP A 103 12.58 -27.90 -3.12
C ASP A 103 12.33 -26.54 -2.44
N GLY A 104 11.17 -25.95 -2.71
CA GLY A 104 10.76 -24.70 -2.05
C GLY A 104 10.43 -24.93 -0.58
N VAL A 105 10.75 -23.95 0.28
CA VAL A 105 10.39 -23.96 1.71
C VAL A 105 9.20 -23.05 1.97
N LEU A 106 8.23 -23.53 2.74
CA LEU A 106 7.13 -22.71 3.25
C LEU A 106 7.56 -22.09 4.59
N ILE A 107 7.75 -20.77 4.60
CA ILE A 107 8.02 -20.01 5.83
C ILE A 107 6.68 -19.56 6.40
N LEU A 108 6.35 -20.06 7.59
CA LEU A 108 5.23 -19.61 8.40
C LEU A 108 5.80 -18.79 9.55
N ASP A 109 5.45 -17.51 9.59
CA ASP A 109 5.83 -16.60 10.67
C ASP A 109 4.59 -15.82 11.13
N ASP A 110 4.48 -15.59 12.44
CA ASP A 110 3.39 -14.79 12.98
C ASP A 110 3.76 -13.30 12.84
N THR A 111 2.92 -12.54 12.14
CA THR A 111 3.14 -11.09 12.01
C THR A 111 2.30 -10.35 13.04
N GLY A 112 2.90 -10.08 14.20
CA GLY A 112 2.34 -9.17 15.19
C GLY A 112 2.49 -7.71 14.75
N PHE A 113 1.40 -7.05 14.35
CA PHE A 113 1.39 -5.59 14.25
C PHE A 113 1.22 -5.00 15.65
N GLU A 114 2.33 -4.83 16.38
CA GLU A 114 2.32 -4.04 17.61
C GLU A 114 1.91 -2.61 17.28
N LYS A 115 0.62 -2.30 17.46
CA LYS A 115 0.23 -0.91 17.65
C LYS A 115 0.88 -0.50 18.97
N LYS A 116 1.93 0.30 18.91
CA LYS A 116 2.63 0.82 20.10
C LYS A 116 3.08 2.23 19.80
N GLY A 117 2.68 3.18 20.64
CA GLY A 117 3.09 4.57 20.51
C GLY A 117 2.03 5.55 20.99
N ARG A 118 2.44 6.81 21.21
CA ARG A 118 1.55 7.91 21.58
C ARG A 118 0.72 8.46 20.41
N HIS A 119 0.97 7.95 19.20
CA HIS A 119 0.36 8.41 17.96
C HIS A 119 -0.70 7.44 17.42
N SER A 120 -1.01 6.36 18.13
CA SER A 120 -2.01 5.37 17.76
C SER A 120 -3.14 5.36 18.79
N VAL A 121 -4.39 5.50 18.34
CA VAL A 121 -5.58 5.39 19.19
C VAL A 121 -6.04 3.93 19.29
N GLY A 122 -6.62 3.53 20.43
CA GLY A 122 -7.22 2.19 20.62
C GLY A 122 -6.23 1.05 20.93
N VAL A 123 -5.14 1.36 21.63
CA VAL A 123 -4.09 0.37 21.93
C VAL A 123 -4.42 -0.43 23.20
N ALA A 124 -5.06 -1.59 23.04
CA ALA A 124 -5.07 -2.60 24.10
C ALA A 124 -3.73 -3.36 24.12
N ARG A 125 -3.29 -3.87 25.28
CA ARG A 125 -2.08 -4.72 25.34
C ARG A 125 -2.29 -5.95 24.44
N GLN A 126 -1.52 -6.04 23.37
CA GLN A 126 -1.42 -7.25 22.56
C GLN A 126 -0.26 -8.11 23.07
N TYR A 127 -0.45 -9.42 23.14
CA TYR A 127 0.62 -10.37 23.42
C TYR A 127 1.36 -10.61 22.10
N SER A 128 2.44 -9.87 21.91
CA SER A 128 3.45 -10.12 20.89
C SER A 128 4.56 -10.90 21.60
N GLY A 129 5.06 -11.98 21.00
CA GLY A 129 5.97 -12.94 21.63
C GLY A 129 7.39 -12.42 21.93
N THR A 130 7.55 -11.15 22.32
CA THR A 130 8.80 -10.52 22.76
C THR A 130 8.68 -9.92 24.15
#